data_AF-A0A6I2ZNC1-F1
#
_entry.id   AF-A0A6I2ZNC1-F1
#
_cell.length_a   1.000
_cell.length_b   1.000
_cell.length_c   1.000
_cell.angle_alpha   90.00
_cell.angle_beta   90.00
_cell.angle_gamma   90.00
#
_symmetry.space_group_name_H-M   'P 1'
#
loop_
_entity.id
_entity.type
_entity.pdbx_description
1 polymer ?
#
loop_
_entity_poly.entity_id
_entity_poly.type
_entity_poly.pdbx_seq_one_letter_code
_entity_poly.pdbx_strand_id
1 'polypeptide(L)'
;LVLFTYLHLAAYPQVAAALLEHQVTGIAYETVQAADGSLPLLAPMSEVAGRMATQIGAHLLERAHGGRGVLLGGAPGVRPGRVVVLGAGNVGWNAAWIAAGMEAEVLLLDKNLDRLRWVDQIHRGRIMTLASNRGAVERAVAGADLVIGAVLVAGGRAPTVVTEDMVIGMKERAVIVDVAIDQGGCVETIHETTHSDPTYVVHEVVHYAVGNIPGAVPHTSTYALTNATLPYLLQLALGGKQAELSEPAVAGGLNTFAGTVTHQAVAEALAL
;
A
#
# COMPACT_ATOMS: atom_id res chain seq x y z
N LEU A 1 30.58 -0.71 2.14
CA LEU A 1 29.49 -1.69 2.04
C LEU A 1 28.43 -1.08 1.13
N VAL A 2 27.89 -1.86 0.19
CA VAL A 2 26.70 -1.47 -0.59
C VAL A 2 25.53 -2.24 -0.02
N LEU A 3 24.50 -1.53 0.42
CA LEU A 3 23.27 -2.08 0.97
C LEU A 3 22.14 -1.78 -0.01
N PHE A 4 21.52 -2.82 -0.57
CA PHE A 4 20.44 -2.70 -1.55
C PHE A 4 19.19 -3.44 -1.06
N THR A 5 18.24 -2.70 -0.48
CA THR A 5 17.04 -3.22 0.21
C THR A 5 15.97 -2.13 0.34
N TYR A 6 14.79 -2.44 0.87
CA TYR A 6 13.89 -1.41 1.39
C TYR A 6 14.50 -0.72 2.62
N LEU A 7 14.53 0.63 2.65
CA LEU A 7 15.15 1.36 3.76
C LEU A 7 14.15 2.19 4.57
N HIS A 8 13.18 2.81 3.92
CA HIS A 8 12.17 3.69 4.50
C HIS A 8 12.75 4.77 5.42
N LEU A 9 13.90 5.35 5.06
CA LEU A 9 14.69 6.22 5.96
C LEU A 9 13.93 7.43 6.50
N ALA A 10 12.98 7.97 5.74
CA ALA A 10 12.12 9.06 6.19
C ALA A 10 11.29 8.71 7.44
N ALA A 11 10.91 7.43 7.61
CA ALA A 11 10.15 6.93 8.75
C ALA A 11 11.04 6.39 9.89
N TYR A 12 12.31 6.04 9.60
CA TYR A 12 13.21 5.40 10.56
C TYR A 12 14.54 6.17 10.74
N PRO A 13 14.55 7.32 11.45
CA PRO A 13 15.74 8.15 11.63
C PRO A 13 16.94 7.44 12.26
N GLN A 14 16.70 6.48 13.15
CA GLN A 14 17.77 5.70 13.79
C GLN A 14 18.51 4.81 12.78
N VAL A 15 17.79 4.25 11.79
CA VAL A 15 18.39 3.48 10.69
C VAL A 15 19.25 4.40 9.84
N ALA A 16 18.73 5.59 9.49
CA ALA A 16 19.47 6.58 8.72
C ALA A 16 20.77 6.99 9.43
N ALA A 17 20.72 7.30 10.73
CA ALA A 17 21.90 7.65 11.52
C ALA A 17 22.98 6.57 11.48
N ALA A 18 22.61 5.29 11.64
CA ALA A 18 23.54 4.17 11.59
C ALA A 18 24.20 4.01 10.20
N LEU A 19 23.44 4.19 9.11
CA LEU A 19 23.99 4.14 7.75
C LEU A 19 24.99 5.27 7.49
N LEU A 20 24.71 6.47 7.98
CA LEU A 20 25.58 7.63 7.85
C LEU A 20 26.88 7.47 8.66
N GLU A 21 26.78 7.06 9.93
CA GLU A 21 27.92 6.82 10.81
C GLU A 21 28.90 5.80 10.21
N HIS A 22 28.37 4.72 9.64
CA HIS A 22 29.17 3.66 9.02
C HIS A 22 29.50 3.89 7.55
N GLN A 23 29.17 5.06 6.99
CA GLN A 23 29.44 5.44 5.61
C GLN A 23 28.95 4.39 4.58
N VAL A 24 27.79 3.80 4.84
CA VAL A 24 27.19 2.77 3.98
C VAL A 24 26.63 3.44 2.72
N THR A 25 26.91 2.85 1.57
CA THR A 25 26.19 3.19 0.34
C THR A 25 24.82 2.51 0.37
N GLY A 26 23.78 3.28 0.68
CA GLY A 26 22.42 2.78 0.84
C GLY A 26 21.59 3.07 -0.41
N ILE A 27 21.12 2.02 -1.06
CA ILE A 27 20.24 2.10 -2.23
C ILE A 27 18.88 1.52 -1.83
N ALA A 28 17.84 2.35 -1.87
CA ALA A 28 16.49 2.00 -1.43
C ALA A 28 15.62 1.54 -2.59
N TYR A 29 15.06 0.33 -2.51
CA TYR A 29 14.14 -0.22 -3.52
C TYR A 29 12.99 0.73 -3.84
N GLU A 30 12.37 1.32 -2.81
CA GLU A 30 11.23 2.21 -2.90
C GLU A 30 11.51 3.57 -3.55
N THR A 31 12.78 3.89 -3.79
CA THR A 31 13.21 5.14 -4.47
C THR A 31 13.88 4.89 -5.82
N VAL A 32 14.15 3.63 -6.18
CA VAL A 32 14.56 3.29 -7.55
C VAL A 32 13.42 3.68 -8.50
N GLN A 33 13.69 4.60 -9.40
CA GLN A 33 12.68 5.23 -10.24
C GLN A 33 13.05 5.14 -11.72
N ALA A 34 12.17 4.57 -12.54
CA ALA A 34 12.38 4.52 -13.98
C ALA A 34 12.14 5.90 -14.62
N ALA A 35 12.58 6.06 -15.87
CA ALA A 35 12.49 7.35 -16.60
C ALA A 35 11.04 7.86 -16.78
N ASP A 36 10.04 6.98 -16.71
CA ASP A 36 8.62 7.31 -16.75
C ASP A 36 8.04 7.73 -15.38
N GLY A 37 8.89 7.80 -14.34
CA GLY A 37 8.52 8.13 -12.97
C GLY A 37 7.99 6.95 -12.15
N SER A 38 7.87 5.75 -12.74
CA SER A 38 7.41 4.57 -12.03
C SER A 38 8.44 4.05 -11.02
N LEU A 39 7.98 3.36 -9.98
CA LEU A 39 8.80 2.74 -8.94
C LEU A 39 8.81 1.21 -9.13
N PRO A 40 9.64 0.67 -10.04
CA PRO A 40 9.57 -0.73 -10.49
C PRO A 40 9.83 -1.75 -9.38
N LEU A 41 10.58 -1.39 -8.35
CA LEU A 41 10.89 -2.30 -7.24
C LEU A 41 9.84 -2.25 -6.12
N LEU A 42 9.07 -1.16 -6.03
CA LEU A 42 7.94 -1.01 -5.10
C LEU A 42 6.66 -1.66 -5.64
N ALA A 43 6.48 -1.66 -6.96
CA ALA A 43 5.26 -2.13 -7.62
C ALA A 43 4.90 -3.60 -7.25
N PRO A 44 5.82 -4.59 -7.27
CA PRO A 44 5.47 -5.97 -6.95
C PRO A 44 4.95 -6.13 -5.51
N MET A 45 5.52 -5.41 -4.55
CA MET A 45 5.05 -5.47 -3.16
C MET A 45 3.70 -4.78 -2.99
N SER A 46 3.47 -3.68 -3.71
CA SER A 46 2.17 -3.01 -3.76
C SER A 46 1.07 -3.91 -4.35
N GLU A 47 1.39 -4.66 -5.41
CA GLU A 47 0.47 -5.62 -6.03
C GLU A 47 0.11 -6.75 -5.07
N VAL A 48 1.11 -7.35 -4.41
CA VAL A 48 0.88 -8.41 -3.40
C VAL A 48 0.04 -7.86 -2.23
N ALA A 49 0.40 -6.70 -1.69
CA ALA A 49 -0.33 -6.09 -0.57
C ALA A 49 -1.78 -5.79 -0.94
N GLY A 50 -2.04 -5.24 -2.14
CA GLY A 50 -3.38 -5.00 -2.64
C GLY A 50 -4.22 -6.28 -2.75
N ARG A 51 -3.65 -7.35 -3.30
CA ARG A 51 -4.36 -8.64 -3.41
C ARG A 51 -4.66 -9.24 -2.04
N MET A 52 -3.69 -9.18 -1.14
CA MET A 52 -3.82 -9.67 0.23
C MET A 52 -4.84 -8.86 1.02
N ALA A 53 -4.94 -7.54 0.82
CA ALA A 53 -5.86 -6.68 1.55
C ALA A 53 -7.32 -7.16 1.43
N THR A 54 -7.74 -7.54 0.22
CA THR A 54 -9.08 -8.11 0.02
C THR A 54 -9.23 -9.48 0.68
N GLN A 55 -8.24 -10.37 0.56
CA GLN A 55 -8.28 -11.69 1.17
C GLN A 55 -8.38 -11.61 2.70
N ILE A 56 -7.57 -10.74 3.31
CA ILE A 56 -7.57 -10.44 4.74
C ILE A 56 -8.91 -9.85 5.13
N GLY A 57 -9.40 -8.83 4.41
CA GLY A 57 -10.68 -8.20 4.68
C GLY A 57 -11.85 -9.18 4.61
N ALA A 58 -11.84 -10.11 3.64
CA ALA A 58 -12.85 -11.16 3.53
C ALA A 58 -12.84 -12.11 4.74
N HIS A 59 -11.65 -12.50 5.21
CA HIS A 59 -11.52 -13.36 6.38
C HIS A 59 -11.95 -12.67 7.67
N LEU A 60 -11.58 -11.40 7.84
CA LEU A 60 -11.97 -10.58 8.99
C LEU A 60 -13.45 -10.24 9.00
N LEU A 61 -14.12 -10.26 7.84
CA LEU A 61 -15.57 -10.12 7.74
C LEU A 61 -16.32 -11.33 8.30
N GLU A 62 -15.68 -12.49 8.48
CA GLU A 62 -16.31 -13.64 9.11
C GLU A 62 -16.65 -13.35 10.58
N ARG A 63 -17.77 -13.90 11.05
CA ARG A 63 -18.27 -13.63 12.40
C ARG A 63 -17.31 -14.11 13.49
N ALA A 64 -16.58 -15.20 13.25
CA ALA A 64 -15.61 -15.77 14.18
C ALA A 64 -14.41 -14.84 14.41
N HIS A 65 -14.11 -13.96 13.45
CA HIS A 65 -13.01 -12.99 13.52
C HIS A 65 -13.47 -11.59 13.96
N GLY A 66 -14.70 -11.48 14.47
CA GLY A 66 -15.27 -10.21 14.98
C GLY A 66 -16.03 -9.40 13.93
N GLY A 67 -15.94 -9.77 12.65
CA GLY A 67 -16.63 -9.09 11.56
C GLY A 67 -18.15 -9.29 11.53
N ARG A 68 -18.76 -8.62 10.56
CA ARG A 68 -20.22 -8.56 10.38
C ARG A 68 -20.85 -9.92 10.02
N GLY A 69 -20.07 -10.89 9.56
CA GLY A 69 -20.54 -12.17 9.05
C GLY A 69 -21.00 -12.10 7.60
N VAL A 70 -20.29 -11.34 6.77
CA VAL A 70 -20.64 -11.11 5.36
C VAL A 70 -19.70 -11.89 4.45
N LEU A 71 -20.26 -12.77 3.61
CA LEU A 71 -19.52 -13.38 2.51
C LEU A 71 -19.47 -12.40 1.34
N LEU A 72 -18.26 -12.07 0.86
CA LEU A 72 -18.09 -11.08 -0.21
C LEU A 72 -18.89 -11.40 -1.48
N GLY A 73 -18.92 -12.67 -1.91
CA GLY A 73 -19.68 -13.06 -3.10
C GLY A 73 -21.18 -13.24 -2.89
N GLY A 74 -21.67 -13.15 -1.65
CA GLY A 74 -23.06 -13.45 -1.33
C GLY A 74 -23.45 -14.88 -1.73
N ALA A 75 -24.69 -15.05 -2.18
CA ALA A 75 -25.25 -16.30 -2.68
C ALA A 75 -26.43 -15.99 -3.62
N PRO A 76 -26.94 -16.93 -4.43
CA PRO A 76 -28.15 -16.70 -5.22
C PRO A 76 -29.32 -16.17 -4.38
N GLY A 77 -29.79 -14.96 -4.67
CA GLY A 77 -30.84 -14.27 -3.91
C GLY A 77 -30.37 -13.51 -2.67
N VAL A 78 -29.07 -13.50 -2.36
CA VAL A 78 -28.44 -12.82 -1.23
C VAL A 78 -27.46 -11.77 -1.75
N ARG A 79 -27.54 -10.54 -1.21
CA ARG A 79 -26.67 -9.45 -1.66
C ARG A 79 -25.19 -9.76 -1.34
N PRO A 80 -24.24 -9.51 -2.27
CA PRO A 80 -22.82 -9.59 -2.00
C PRO A 80 -22.36 -8.52 -1.00
N GLY A 81 -21.16 -8.70 -0.44
CA GLY A 81 -20.51 -7.68 0.38
C GLY A 81 -20.11 -6.46 -0.45
N ARG A 82 -20.19 -5.27 0.15
CA ARG A 82 -19.78 -4.02 -0.49
C ARG A 82 -18.36 -3.64 -0.09
N VAL A 83 -17.47 -3.59 -1.07
CA VAL A 83 -16.05 -3.25 -0.91
C VAL A 83 -15.78 -1.86 -1.49
N VAL A 84 -15.30 -0.96 -0.65
CA VAL A 84 -14.86 0.39 -1.05
C VAL A 84 -13.35 0.44 -1.03
N VAL A 85 -12.72 0.82 -2.14
CA VAL A 85 -11.27 0.96 -2.24
C VAL A 85 -10.92 2.42 -2.48
N LEU A 86 -10.04 2.96 -1.64
CA LEU A 86 -9.61 4.35 -1.67
C LEU A 86 -8.20 4.46 -2.26
N GLY A 87 -8.10 4.85 -3.52
CA GLY A 87 -6.87 4.93 -4.32
C GLY A 87 -6.84 3.88 -5.43
N ALA A 88 -6.55 4.28 -6.66
CA ALA A 88 -6.49 3.46 -7.88
C ALA A 88 -5.03 3.25 -8.37
N GLY A 89 -4.06 3.39 -7.46
CA GLY A 89 -2.68 2.96 -7.67
C GLY A 89 -2.53 1.44 -7.71
N ASN A 90 -1.30 0.93 -7.65
CA ASN A 90 -1.02 -0.51 -7.74
C ASN A 90 -1.71 -1.32 -6.65
N VAL A 91 -1.71 -0.83 -5.41
CA VAL A 91 -2.41 -1.47 -4.28
C VAL A 91 -3.90 -1.56 -4.56
N GLY A 92 -4.56 -0.42 -4.75
CA GLY A 92 -6.02 -0.38 -4.77
C GLY A 92 -6.64 -1.01 -6.01
N TRP A 93 -6.01 -0.89 -7.19
CA TRP A 93 -6.49 -1.65 -8.36
C TRP A 93 -6.40 -3.16 -8.14
N ASN A 94 -5.30 -3.67 -7.56
CA ASN A 94 -5.18 -5.11 -7.28
C ASN A 94 -6.19 -5.56 -6.21
N ALA A 95 -6.44 -4.74 -5.18
CA ALA A 95 -7.46 -5.00 -4.19
C ALA A 95 -8.87 -5.08 -4.82
N ALA A 96 -9.20 -4.07 -5.64
CA ALA A 96 -10.47 -4.02 -6.36
C ALA A 96 -10.63 -5.20 -7.33
N TRP A 97 -9.57 -5.59 -8.04
CA TRP A 97 -9.56 -6.77 -8.91
C TRP A 97 -9.89 -8.05 -8.14
N ILE A 98 -9.22 -8.31 -7.02
CA ILE A 98 -9.49 -9.51 -6.21
C ILE A 98 -10.90 -9.46 -5.63
N ALA A 99 -11.38 -8.30 -5.18
CA ALA A 99 -12.72 -8.16 -4.63
C ALA A 99 -13.79 -8.46 -5.69
N ALA A 100 -13.61 -7.97 -6.91
CA ALA A 100 -14.49 -8.25 -8.04
C ALA A 100 -14.42 -9.73 -8.49
N GLY A 101 -13.26 -10.36 -8.34
CA GLY A 101 -13.05 -11.79 -8.53
C GLY A 101 -13.74 -12.66 -7.48
N MET A 102 -13.89 -12.14 -6.25
CA MET A 102 -14.72 -12.73 -5.18
C MET A 102 -16.21 -12.35 -5.30
N GLU A 103 -16.62 -11.76 -6.42
CA GLU A 103 -18.00 -11.34 -6.74
C GLU A 103 -18.59 -10.27 -5.81
N ALA A 104 -17.74 -9.50 -5.13
CA ALA A 104 -18.18 -8.38 -4.31
C ALA A 104 -18.75 -7.21 -5.15
N GLU A 105 -19.57 -6.37 -4.52
CA GLU A 105 -19.90 -5.05 -5.07
C GLU A 105 -18.72 -4.11 -4.81
N VAL A 106 -17.96 -3.76 -5.87
CA VAL A 106 -16.72 -2.97 -5.72
C VAL A 106 -16.90 -1.53 -6.21
N LEU A 107 -16.53 -0.59 -5.35
CA LEU A 107 -16.44 0.84 -5.67
C LEU A 107 -15.01 1.35 -5.42
N LEU A 108 -14.34 1.77 -6.49
CA LEU A 108 -12.97 2.28 -6.48
C LEU A 108 -12.97 3.81 -6.64
N LEU A 109 -12.37 4.52 -5.67
CA LEU A 109 -12.29 5.98 -5.67
C LEU A 109 -10.86 6.46 -5.90
N ASP A 110 -10.67 7.47 -6.76
CA ASP A 110 -9.39 8.16 -6.95
C ASP A 110 -9.61 9.61 -7.41
N LYS A 111 -8.61 10.50 -7.20
CA LYS A 111 -8.61 11.86 -7.73
C LYS A 111 -8.18 11.90 -9.20
N ASN A 112 -7.36 10.95 -9.63
CA ASN A 112 -6.84 10.81 -10.98
C ASN A 112 -7.87 10.13 -11.90
N LEU A 113 -8.53 10.94 -12.73
CA LEU A 113 -9.54 10.47 -13.67
C LEU A 113 -8.97 9.55 -14.77
N ASP A 114 -7.71 9.71 -15.14
CA ASP A 114 -7.09 8.85 -16.16
C ASP A 114 -6.85 7.44 -15.63
N ARG A 115 -6.47 7.31 -14.35
CA ARG A 115 -6.41 6.01 -13.67
C ARG A 115 -7.79 5.36 -13.61
N LEU A 116 -8.82 6.09 -13.20
CA LEU A 116 -10.19 5.57 -13.19
C LEU A 116 -10.67 5.16 -14.58
N ARG A 117 -10.35 5.95 -15.62
CA ARG A 117 -10.68 5.60 -17.02
C ARG A 117 -9.98 4.31 -17.47
N TRP A 118 -8.72 4.13 -17.10
CA TRP A 118 -7.97 2.91 -17.40
C TRP A 118 -8.58 1.67 -16.72
N VAL A 119 -8.96 1.79 -15.44
CA VAL A 119 -9.66 0.75 -14.67
C VAL A 119 -10.98 0.36 -15.34
N ASP A 120 -11.79 1.36 -15.71
CA ASP A 120 -13.10 1.15 -16.35
C ASP A 120 -12.98 0.43 -17.70
N GLN A 121 -12.01 0.80 -18.53
CA GLN A 121 -11.77 0.16 -19.83
C GLN A 121 -11.43 -1.33 -19.72
N ILE A 122 -10.67 -1.71 -18.69
CA ILE A 122 -10.22 -3.09 -18.49
C ILE A 122 -11.36 -3.95 -17.91
N HIS A 123 -12.05 -3.46 -16.88
CA HIS A 123 -13.09 -4.24 -16.18
C HIS A 123 -14.51 -4.05 -16.71
N ARG A 124 -14.71 -3.13 -17.67
CA ARG A 124 -15.96 -2.95 -18.42
C ARG A 124 -17.18 -2.86 -17.50
N GLY A 125 -17.09 -1.99 -16.50
CA GLY A 125 -18.17 -1.75 -15.53
C GLY A 125 -18.29 -2.76 -14.39
N ARG A 126 -17.46 -3.82 -14.33
CA ARG A 126 -17.46 -4.76 -13.18
C ARG A 126 -16.91 -4.14 -11.90
N ILE A 127 -16.06 -3.12 -12.02
CA ILE A 127 -15.61 -2.27 -10.91
C ILE A 127 -16.17 -0.88 -11.14
N MET A 128 -17.02 -0.40 -10.23
CA MET A 128 -17.54 0.96 -10.31
C MET A 128 -16.42 1.94 -9.95
N THR A 129 -16.21 2.95 -10.78
CA THR A 129 -15.22 4.00 -10.53
C THR A 129 -15.91 5.31 -10.15
N LEU A 130 -15.32 6.04 -9.20
CA LEU A 130 -15.88 7.30 -8.74
C LEU A 130 -14.77 8.31 -8.41
N ALA A 131 -14.94 9.55 -8.89
CA ALA A 131 -14.01 10.63 -8.56
C ALA A 131 -14.02 10.91 -7.05
N SER A 132 -12.84 10.88 -6.44
CA SER A 132 -12.68 11.04 -4.99
C SER A 132 -12.81 12.50 -4.56
N ASN A 133 -13.77 12.75 -3.66
CA ASN A 133 -13.93 13.99 -2.90
C ASN A 133 -14.55 13.64 -1.53
N ARG A 134 -14.52 14.57 -0.57
CA ARG A 134 -14.97 14.30 0.81
C ARG A 134 -16.36 13.66 0.88
N GLY A 135 -17.34 14.25 0.19
CA GLY A 135 -18.72 13.74 0.23
C GLY A 135 -18.89 12.40 -0.50
N ALA A 136 -18.09 12.13 -1.54
CA ALA A 136 -18.08 10.83 -2.20
C ALA A 136 -17.52 9.72 -1.29
N VAL A 137 -16.42 10.01 -0.58
CA VAL A 137 -15.82 9.08 0.40
C VAL A 137 -16.81 8.81 1.53
N GLU A 138 -17.36 9.85 2.14
CA GLU A 138 -18.32 9.75 3.26
C GLU A 138 -19.52 8.82 2.92
N ARG A 139 -20.16 9.03 1.76
CA ARG A 139 -21.29 8.18 1.33
C ARG A 139 -20.87 6.76 0.97
N ALA A 140 -19.65 6.58 0.45
CA ALA A 140 -19.14 5.26 0.09
C ALA A 140 -18.89 4.43 1.34
N VAL A 141 -18.12 4.96 2.29
CA VAL A 141 -17.67 4.23 3.50
C VAL A 141 -18.83 3.90 4.45
N ALA A 142 -19.82 4.79 4.59
CA ALA A 142 -20.99 4.54 5.45
C ALA A 142 -21.76 3.24 5.09
N GLY A 143 -21.78 2.88 3.81
CA GLY A 143 -22.44 1.68 3.32
C GLY A 143 -21.53 0.48 3.08
N ALA A 144 -20.23 0.60 3.33
CA ALA A 144 -19.25 -0.46 3.06
C ALA A 144 -19.30 -1.56 4.13
N ASP A 145 -19.10 -2.80 3.70
CA ASP A 145 -18.78 -3.90 4.63
C ASP A 145 -17.26 -3.99 4.81
N LEU A 146 -16.50 -3.70 3.75
CA LEU A 146 -15.03 -3.62 3.77
C LEU A 146 -14.57 -2.31 3.12
N VAL A 147 -13.70 -1.57 3.80
CA VAL A 147 -12.97 -0.42 3.26
C VAL A 147 -11.50 -0.76 3.17
N ILE A 148 -10.89 -0.53 2.01
CA ILE A 148 -9.45 -0.73 1.78
C ILE A 148 -8.80 0.63 1.53
N GLY A 149 -7.95 1.05 2.46
CA GLY A 149 -7.09 2.22 2.34
C GLY A 149 -5.89 1.92 1.46
N ALA A 150 -5.81 2.54 0.29
CA ALA A 150 -4.76 2.32 -0.71
C ALA A 150 -4.22 3.66 -1.27
N VAL A 151 -4.29 4.72 -0.46
CA VAL A 151 -3.82 6.05 -0.83
C VAL A 151 -2.33 6.14 -0.54
N LEU A 152 -1.53 6.42 -1.57
CA LEU A 152 -0.10 6.58 -1.47
C LEU A 152 0.28 7.99 -1.94
N VAL A 153 1.17 8.65 -1.21
CA VAL A 153 1.90 9.83 -1.68
C VAL A 153 3.38 9.48 -1.69
N ALA A 154 4.02 9.56 -2.85
CA ALA A 154 5.43 9.22 -2.98
C ALA A 154 6.29 10.10 -2.05
N GLY A 155 7.09 9.47 -1.18
CA GLY A 155 8.04 10.16 -0.30
C GLY A 155 7.44 10.94 0.88
N GLY A 156 6.14 10.84 1.15
CA GLY A 156 5.47 11.59 2.22
C GLY A 156 4.54 10.73 3.08
N ARG A 157 3.95 11.35 4.11
CA ARG A 157 2.89 10.72 4.93
C ARG A 157 1.61 10.59 4.12
N ALA A 158 0.90 9.47 4.28
CA ALA A 158 -0.41 9.29 3.66
C ALA A 158 -1.40 10.36 4.20
N PRO A 159 -2.19 11.01 3.33
CA PRO A 159 -3.20 11.94 3.78
C PRO A 159 -4.37 11.19 4.41
N THR A 160 -4.90 11.71 5.51
CA THR A 160 -6.14 11.22 6.09
C THR A 160 -7.30 11.50 5.14
N VAL A 161 -7.96 10.44 4.67
CA VAL A 161 -9.11 10.50 3.75
C VAL A 161 -10.41 10.02 4.39
N VAL A 162 -10.32 9.16 5.42
CA VAL A 162 -11.47 8.76 6.25
C VAL A 162 -11.30 9.37 7.63
N THR A 163 -12.21 10.27 8.00
CA THR A 163 -12.22 10.91 9.32
C THR A 163 -12.89 10.00 10.36
N GLU A 164 -12.65 10.25 11.64
CA GLU A 164 -13.29 9.50 12.73
C GLU A 164 -14.83 9.56 12.64
N ASP A 165 -15.41 10.73 12.32
CA ASP A 165 -16.85 10.88 12.07
C ASP A 165 -17.37 9.92 10.98
N MET A 166 -16.59 9.68 9.93
CA MET A 166 -16.96 8.74 8.88
C MET A 166 -16.93 7.30 9.38
N VAL A 167 -15.97 6.96 10.25
CA VAL A 167 -15.87 5.63 10.88
C VAL A 167 -17.05 5.38 11.83
N ILE A 168 -17.45 6.37 12.62
CA ILE A 168 -18.67 6.31 13.46
C ILE A 168 -19.92 6.03 12.62
N GLY A 169 -19.99 6.57 11.40
CA GLY A 169 -21.09 6.37 10.45
C GLY A 169 -21.06 5.04 9.69
N MET A 170 -20.05 4.19 9.88
CA MET A 170 -19.96 2.89 9.22
C MET A 170 -20.92 1.87 9.83
N LYS A 171 -21.14 0.77 9.10
CA LYS A 171 -21.87 -0.37 9.62
C LYS A 171 -21.12 -0.98 10.81
N GLU A 172 -21.86 -1.34 11.85
CA GLU A 172 -21.34 -2.16 12.95
C GLU A 172 -20.66 -3.43 12.39
N ARG A 173 -19.44 -3.67 12.86
CA ARG A 173 -18.53 -4.76 12.49
C ARG A 173 -18.11 -4.78 11.03
N ALA A 174 -18.22 -3.65 10.34
CA ALA A 174 -17.47 -3.45 9.09
C ALA A 174 -15.96 -3.57 9.36
N VAL A 175 -15.20 -3.81 8.30
CA VAL A 175 -13.75 -3.98 8.36
C VAL A 175 -13.08 -2.84 7.60
N ILE A 176 -12.02 -2.28 8.17
CA ILE A 176 -11.07 -1.39 7.51
C ILE A 176 -9.74 -2.13 7.41
N VAL A 177 -9.19 -2.22 6.20
CA VAL A 177 -7.82 -2.67 5.94
C VAL A 177 -7.04 -1.49 5.39
N ASP A 178 -6.15 -0.91 6.19
CA ASP A 178 -5.34 0.24 5.75
C ASP A 178 -3.94 -0.19 5.32
N VAL A 179 -3.75 -0.32 4.01
CA VAL A 179 -2.45 -0.68 3.42
C VAL A 179 -1.50 0.52 3.40
N ALA A 180 -2.01 1.75 3.56
CA ALA A 180 -1.20 2.94 3.66
C ALA A 180 -0.54 3.11 5.04
N ILE A 181 -0.70 2.14 5.95
CA ILE A 181 -0.14 2.20 7.30
C ILE A 181 1.38 2.32 7.32
N ASP A 182 2.07 1.74 6.33
CA ASP A 182 3.53 1.87 6.15
C ASP A 182 3.97 3.36 5.99
N GLN A 183 3.03 4.27 5.72
CA GLN A 183 3.22 5.73 5.64
C GLN A 183 2.33 6.51 6.62
N GLY A 184 1.91 5.88 7.72
CA GLY A 184 1.11 6.51 8.77
C GLY A 184 -0.40 6.43 8.60
N GLY A 185 -0.90 5.72 7.58
CA GLY A 185 -2.30 5.42 7.38
C GLY A 185 -3.13 6.56 6.78
N CYS A 186 -4.25 6.19 6.16
CA CYS A 186 -5.19 7.12 5.51
C CYS A 186 -6.54 7.22 6.24
N VAL A 187 -6.69 6.54 7.38
CA VAL A 187 -7.87 6.57 8.25
C VAL A 187 -7.49 7.19 9.61
N GLU A 188 -8.28 8.12 10.13
CA GLU A 188 -7.92 8.89 11.35
C GLU A 188 -7.80 8.02 12.61
N THR A 189 -8.62 6.97 12.71
CA THR A 189 -8.65 6.02 13.84
C THR A 189 -7.62 4.88 13.69
N ILE A 190 -6.76 4.93 12.67
CA ILE A 190 -5.78 3.87 12.38
C ILE A 190 -4.49 4.04 13.19
N HIS A 191 -3.94 2.95 13.70
CA HIS A 191 -2.55 2.85 14.16
C HIS A 191 -1.97 1.50 13.80
N GLU A 192 -0.65 1.41 13.68
CA GLU A 192 0.04 0.21 13.19
C GLU A 192 -0.15 -0.98 14.13
N THR A 193 -0.45 -2.13 13.54
CA THR A 193 -0.60 -3.42 14.22
C THR A 193 0.45 -4.41 13.73
N THR A 194 0.46 -5.63 14.29
CA THR A 194 1.48 -6.64 13.94
C THR A 194 0.82 -7.93 13.46
N HIS A 195 1.56 -8.79 12.76
CA HIS A 195 1.01 -10.10 12.33
C HIS A 195 0.50 -10.96 13.50
N SER A 196 1.06 -10.81 14.71
CA SER A 196 0.64 -11.54 15.91
C SER A 196 -0.59 -10.95 16.61
N ASP A 197 -0.80 -9.64 16.46
CA ASP A 197 -1.95 -8.92 17.01
C ASP A 197 -2.46 -7.96 15.92
N PRO A 198 -3.20 -8.48 14.93
CA PRO A 198 -3.39 -7.80 13.65
C PRO A 198 -4.54 -6.80 13.64
N THR A 199 -5.46 -6.89 14.61
CA THR A 199 -6.69 -6.11 14.59
C THR A 199 -7.06 -5.54 15.95
N TYR A 200 -7.83 -4.46 15.91
CA TYR A 200 -8.52 -3.89 17.06
C TYR A 200 -9.86 -3.33 16.62
N VAL A 201 -10.68 -2.90 17.58
CA VAL A 201 -12.02 -2.35 17.32
C VAL A 201 -12.09 -0.91 17.81
N VAL A 202 -12.57 -0.01 16.95
CA VAL A 202 -12.90 1.38 17.28
C VAL A 202 -14.25 1.68 16.67
N HIS A 203 -15.17 2.25 17.46
CA HIS A 203 -16.55 2.56 17.04
C HIS A 203 -17.28 1.37 16.40
N GLU A 204 -17.11 0.18 16.99
CA GLU A 204 -17.64 -1.10 16.48
C GLU A 204 -17.10 -1.53 15.09
N VAL A 205 -16.08 -0.86 14.55
CA VAL A 205 -15.44 -1.18 13.27
C VAL A 205 -14.11 -1.89 13.53
N VAL A 206 -13.89 -3.02 12.86
CA VAL A 206 -12.65 -3.79 12.94
C VAL A 206 -11.59 -3.10 12.08
N HIS A 207 -10.45 -2.78 12.68
CA HIS A 207 -9.31 -2.16 12.00
C HIS A 207 -8.20 -3.18 11.82
N TYR A 208 -7.63 -3.28 10.63
CA TYR A 208 -6.42 -4.02 10.30
C TYR A 208 -5.41 -3.06 9.69
N ALA A 209 -4.22 -3.01 10.30
CA ALA A 209 -3.19 -2.04 9.97
C ALA A 209 -1.79 -2.66 10.13
N VAL A 210 -1.65 -3.92 9.70
CA VAL A 210 -0.38 -4.63 9.80
C VAL A 210 0.57 -4.11 8.74
N GLY A 211 1.72 -3.58 9.16
CA GLY A 211 2.81 -3.24 8.25
C GLY A 211 3.38 -4.48 7.56
N ASN A 212 3.99 -4.30 6.37
CA ASN A 212 4.60 -5.40 5.61
C ASN A 212 3.63 -6.61 5.37
N ILE A 213 2.44 -6.33 4.84
CA ILE A 213 1.45 -7.35 4.43
C ILE A 213 2.08 -8.46 3.54
N PRO A 214 2.93 -8.16 2.54
CA PRO A 214 3.56 -9.19 1.70
C PRO A 214 4.40 -10.23 2.46
N GLY A 215 4.84 -9.91 3.69
CA GLY A 215 5.55 -10.83 4.57
C GLY A 215 4.74 -12.08 4.95
N ALA A 216 3.41 -12.02 4.88
CA ALA A 216 2.53 -13.16 5.18
C ALA A 216 2.55 -14.24 4.08
N VAL A 217 3.04 -13.92 2.87
CA VAL A 217 3.06 -14.84 1.71
C VAL A 217 4.46 -14.93 1.09
N PRO A 218 5.49 -15.33 1.86
CA PRO A 218 6.89 -15.20 1.49
C PRO A 218 7.26 -16.00 0.23
N HIS A 219 6.59 -17.11 -0.04
CA HIS A 219 6.78 -17.86 -1.28
C HIS A 219 6.48 -16.99 -2.50
N THR A 220 5.34 -16.30 -2.50
CA THR A 220 4.92 -15.43 -3.60
C THR A 220 5.69 -14.12 -3.62
N SER A 221 5.80 -13.43 -2.48
CA SER A 221 6.43 -12.11 -2.41
C SER A 221 7.93 -12.16 -2.68
N THR A 222 8.63 -13.22 -2.28
CA THR A 222 10.05 -13.40 -2.64
C THR A 222 10.24 -13.42 -4.15
N TYR A 223 9.54 -14.32 -4.86
CA TYR A 223 9.67 -14.40 -6.32
C TYR A 223 9.25 -13.10 -7.01
N ALA A 224 8.15 -12.47 -6.57
CA ALA A 224 7.70 -11.19 -7.12
C ALA A 224 8.77 -10.09 -6.97
N LEU A 225 9.36 -9.96 -5.79
CA LEU A 225 10.42 -8.99 -5.53
C LEU A 225 11.70 -9.31 -6.32
N THR A 226 12.18 -10.54 -6.24
CA THR A 226 13.46 -10.92 -6.86
C THR A 226 13.42 -10.87 -8.38
N ASN A 227 12.27 -11.14 -9.01
CA ASN A 227 12.12 -10.98 -10.45
C ASN A 227 12.32 -9.52 -10.89
N ALA A 228 11.88 -8.56 -10.07
CA ALA A 228 12.07 -7.14 -10.34
C ALA A 228 13.47 -6.64 -9.96
N THR A 229 14.05 -7.12 -8.86
CA THR A 229 15.36 -6.63 -8.37
C THR A 229 16.55 -7.27 -9.08
N LEU A 230 16.43 -8.48 -9.62
CA LEU A 230 17.55 -9.23 -10.20
C LEU A 230 18.31 -8.47 -11.31
N PRO A 231 17.66 -7.78 -12.27
CA PRO A 231 18.38 -7.00 -13.27
C PRO A 231 19.27 -5.91 -12.66
N TYR A 232 18.77 -5.20 -11.65
CA TYR A 232 19.51 -4.15 -10.94
C TYR A 232 20.64 -4.73 -10.07
N LEU A 233 20.38 -5.86 -9.42
CA LEU A 233 21.38 -6.57 -8.62
C LEU A 233 22.56 -7.01 -9.49
N LEU A 234 22.29 -7.58 -10.67
CA LEU A 234 23.34 -7.99 -11.62
C LEU A 234 24.17 -6.79 -12.10
N GLN A 235 23.53 -5.66 -12.37
CA GLN A 235 24.24 -4.43 -12.76
C GLN A 235 25.15 -3.94 -11.63
N LEU A 236 24.64 -3.85 -10.41
CA LEU A 236 25.42 -3.45 -9.23
C LEU A 236 26.60 -4.40 -8.98
N ALA A 237 26.37 -5.70 -9.12
CA ALA A 237 27.41 -6.71 -8.90
C ALA A 237 28.50 -6.68 -9.97
N LEU A 238 28.14 -6.45 -11.24
CA LEU A 238 29.08 -6.51 -12.38
C LEU A 238 29.75 -5.17 -12.70
N GLY A 239 29.10 -4.04 -12.42
CA GLY A 239 29.58 -2.70 -12.80
C GLY A 239 30.63 -2.09 -11.85
N GLY A 240 31.00 -2.77 -10.77
CA GLY A 240 31.98 -2.28 -9.80
C GLY A 240 31.57 -0.98 -9.12
N LYS A 241 32.54 -0.20 -8.61
CA LYS A 241 32.29 1.01 -7.80
C LYS A 241 31.52 2.14 -8.50
N GLN A 242 31.34 2.08 -9.83
CA GLN A 242 30.62 3.11 -10.60
C GLN A 242 29.22 2.67 -11.05
N ALA A 243 28.84 1.41 -10.81
CA ALA A 243 27.55 0.86 -11.22
C ALA A 243 26.36 1.69 -10.72
N GLU A 244 26.48 2.20 -9.50
CA GLU A 244 25.46 2.97 -8.76
C GLU A 244 25.13 4.31 -9.44
N LEU A 245 26.08 4.87 -10.19
CA LEU A 245 25.95 6.15 -10.90
C LEU A 245 25.70 5.98 -12.40
N SER A 246 25.96 4.79 -12.94
CA SER A 246 25.87 4.53 -14.39
C SER A 246 24.45 4.28 -14.88
N GLU A 247 23.54 3.84 -14.00
CA GLU A 247 22.14 3.63 -14.35
C GLU A 247 21.23 4.65 -13.65
N PRO A 248 20.55 5.54 -14.41
CA PRO A 248 19.74 6.61 -13.83
C PRO A 248 18.69 6.13 -12.83
N ALA A 249 18.08 4.96 -13.07
CA ALA A 249 17.08 4.42 -12.16
C ALA A 249 17.67 4.02 -10.80
N VAL A 250 18.86 3.42 -10.79
CA VAL A 250 19.59 3.06 -9.57
C VAL A 250 20.11 4.30 -8.86
N ALA A 251 20.57 5.29 -9.62
CA ALA A 251 21.01 6.58 -9.07
C ALA A 251 19.87 7.30 -8.34
N GLY A 252 18.63 7.23 -8.86
CA GLY A 252 17.43 7.72 -8.16
C GLY A 252 17.18 6.99 -6.83
N GLY A 253 17.63 5.73 -6.73
CA GLY A 253 17.57 4.93 -5.51
C GLY A 253 18.63 5.25 -4.46
N LEU A 254 19.65 6.05 -4.77
CA LEU A 254 20.77 6.32 -3.87
C LEU A 254 20.34 7.25 -2.73
N ASN A 255 20.31 6.73 -1.50
CA ASN A 255 19.82 7.43 -0.32
C ASN A 255 20.94 7.88 0.61
N THR A 256 21.97 7.06 0.80
CA THR A 256 23.16 7.42 1.59
C THR A 256 24.43 7.11 0.81
N PHE A 257 25.41 8.01 0.89
CA PHE A 257 26.72 7.82 0.28
C PHE A 257 27.80 8.52 1.11
N ALA A 258 28.86 7.80 1.47
CA ALA A 258 30.04 8.34 2.17
C ALA A 258 29.70 9.20 3.43
N GLY A 259 28.66 8.81 4.18
CA GLY A 259 28.21 9.53 5.37
C GLY A 259 27.31 10.74 5.11
N THR A 260 26.78 10.88 3.89
CA THR A 260 25.83 11.93 3.51
C THR A 260 24.51 11.34 3.03
N VAL A 261 23.40 12.07 3.24
CA VAL A 261 22.11 11.75 2.63
C VAL A 261 22.08 12.38 1.23
N THR A 262 21.77 11.58 0.22
CA THR A 262 21.78 12.02 -1.19
C THR A 262 20.37 12.21 -1.76
N HIS A 263 19.35 11.59 -1.16
CA HIS A 263 17.97 11.69 -1.62
C HIS A 263 17.24 12.87 -0.94
N GLN A 264 16.79 13.85 -1.73
CA GLN A 264 16.22 15.10 -1.22
C GLN A 264 15.04 14.88 -0.26
N ALA A 265 14.06 14.05 -0.61
CA ALA A 265 12.90 13.83 0.26
C ALA A 265 13.27 13.20 1.62
N VAL A 266 14.35 12.42 1.68
CA VAL A 266 14.83 11.82 2.93
C VAL A 266 15.57 12.87 3.76
N ALA A 267 16.38 13.72 3.13
CA ALA A 267 17.05 14.83 3.82
C ALA A 267 16.03 15.79 4.45
N GLU A 268 14.98 16.17 3.70
CA GLU A 268 13.89 17.00 4.20
C GLU A 268 13.14 16.36 5.37
N ALA A 269 12.81 15.07 5.26
CA ALA A 269 12.11 14.34 6.33
C ALA A 269 12.96 14.18 7.61
N LEU A 270 14.29 14.07 7.47
CA LEU A 270 15.22 13.94 8.59
C LEU A 270 15.75 15.28 9.12
N ALA A 271 15.37 16.40 8.48
CA ALA A 271 15.89 17.74 8.75
C ALA A 271 17.44 17.83 8.67
N LEU A 272 18.01 17.24 7.62
CA LEU A 272 19.45 17.21 7.32
C LEU A 272 19.82 18.01 6.06
#